data_AF-A0A532E2W5-F1
#
_entry.id   AF-A0A532E2W5-F1
#
_cell.length_a   1.000
_cell.length_b   1.000
_cell.length_c   1.000
_cell.angle_alpha   90.00
_cell.angle_beta   90.00
_cell.angle_gamma   90.00
#
_symmetry.space_group_name_H-M   'P 1'
#
loop_
_entity.id
_entity.type
_entity.pdbx_description
1 polymer ?
#
loop_
_entity_poly.entity_id
_entity_poly.type
_entity_poly.pdbx_seq_one_letter_code
_entity_poly.pdbx_strand_id
1 'polypeptide(L)'
;MVQYPSDGVTVRAYLVGPQSKTLRPAVIVIQEWWGLNDHVKDIARRYAGEGYIAIAPDLYSRLGNRVTTDSTEAGKLMGMLKQEDGLKDLRATLTYLQSVPEV
;
A
#
# COMPACT_ATOMS: atom_id res chain seq x y z
N MET A 1 -3.47 -1.08 -10.00
CA MET A 1 -2.28 -1.58 -9.28
C MET A 1 -1.06 -0.90 -9.87
N VAL A 2 -0.11 -0.53 -9.04
CA VAL A 2 1.18 0.06 -9.42
C VAL A 2 2.30 -0.75 -8.76
N GLN A 3 3.53 -0.60 -9.25
CA GLN A 3 4.69 -1.31 -8.73
C GLN A 3 5.91 -0.38 -8.69
N TYR A 4 6.75 -0.54 -7.68
CA TYR A 4 7.98 0.22 -7.52
C TYR A 4 9.02 -0.57 -6.71
N PRO A 5 10.32 -0.32 -6.91
CA PRO A 5 11.37 -1.00 -6.18
C PRO A 5 11.48 -0.52 -4.72
N SER A 6 11.82 -1.42 -3.81
CA SER A 6 12.21 -1.14 -2.42
C SER A 6 13.22 -2.19 -1.95
N ASP A 7 14.47 -1.80 -1.67
CA ASP A 7 15.51 -2.68 -1.09
C ASP A 7 15.46 -4.16 -1.53
N GLY A 8 15.68 -4.39 -2.83
CA GLY A 8 15.72 -5.74 -3.42
C GLY A 8 14.37 -6.44 -3.63
N VAL A 9 13.24 -5.83 -3.28
CA VAL A 9 11.89 -6.31 -3.62
C VAL A 9 11.16 -5.33 -4.53
N THR A 10 10.22 -5.82 -5.33
CA THR A 10 9.20 -5.00 -5.98
C THR A 10 7.97 -4.94 -5.10
N VAL A 11 7.66 -3.76 -4.57
CA VAL A 11 6.43 -3.50 -3.81
C VAL A 11 5.29 -3.31 -4.79
N ARG A 12 4.18 -4.03 -4.57
CA ARG A 12 2.92 -3.77 -5.27
C ARG A 12 2.05 -2.86 -4.42
N ALA A 13 1.30 -1.95 -5.05
CA ALA A 13 0.37 -1.10 -4.34
C ALA A 13 -0.93 -0.87 -5.11
N TYR A 14 -2.01 -0.65 -4.38
CA TYR A 14 -3.27 -0.19 -4.94
C TYR A 14 -3.33 1.34 -4.87
N LEU A 15 -3.14 1.99 -6.01
CA LEU A 15 -3.29 3.44 -6.18
C LEU A 15 -4.67 3.75 -6.76
N VAL A 16 -5.39 4.68 -6.15
CA VAL A 16 -6.70 5.16 -6.60
C VAL A 16 -6.86 6.65 -6.29
N GLY A 17 -7.47 7.40 -7.21
CA GLY A 17 -7.68 8.83 -7.05
C GLY A 17 -8.36 9.43 -8.28
N PRO A 18 -8.86 10.68 -8.20
CA PRO A 18 -9.45 11.36 -9.35
C PRO A 18 -8.41 11.54 -10.47
N GLN A 19 -8.75 11.17 -11.70
CA GLN A 19 -7.91 11.42 -12.87
C GLN A 19 -8.12 12.87 -13.35
N SER A 20 -7.34 13.80 -12.79
CA SER A 20 -7.38 15.22 -13.13
C SER A 20 -5.98 15.81 -13.09
N LYS A 21 -5.68 16.82 -13.90
CA LYS A 21 -4.39 17.54 -13.88
C LYS A 21 -4.20 18.48 -12.67
N THR A 22 -5.00 18.32 -11.62
CA THR A 22 -4.97 19.17 -10.43
C THR A 22 -4.25 18.43 -9.31
N LEU A 23 -3.28 19.09 -8.69
CA LEU A 23 -2.58 18.57 -7.51
C LEU A 23 -3.55 18.33 -6.36
N ARG A 24 -3.37 17.20 -5.67
CA ARG A 24 -4.23 16.74 -4.58
C ARG A 24 -3.40 16.19 -3.43
N PRO A 25 -3.87 16.34 -2.18
CA PRO A 25 -3.22 15.66 -1.06
C PRO A 25 -3.28 14.14 -1.25
N ALA A 26 -2.20 13.47 -0.87
CA ALA A 26 -2.12 12.02 -0.90
C ALA A 26 -2.21 11.40 0.50
N VAL A 27 -2.75 10.19 0.58
CA VAL A 27 -2.82 9.39 1.81
C VAL A 27 -2.27 7.99 1.55
N ILE A 28 -1.44 7.50 2.47
CA ILE A 28 -0.99 6.10 2.49
C ILE A 28 -1.91 5.32 3.42
N VAL A 29 -2.64 4.36 2.87
CA VAL A 29 -3.51 3.44 3.63
C VAL A 29 -2.70 2.19 3.98
N ILE A 30 -2.39 2.03 5.26
CA ILE A 30 -1.60 0.89 5.75
C ILE A 30 -2.54 -0.29 5.99
N GLN A 31 -2.23 -1.44 5.39
CA GLN A 31 -2.97 -2.68 5.59
C GLN A 31 -2.89 -3.17 7.04
N GLU A 32 -3.91 -3.91 7.46
CA GLU A 32 -3.83 -4.74 8.67
C GLU A 32 -3.04 -6.03 8.39
N TRP A 33 -2.97 -6.90 9.41
CA TRP A 33 -2.34 -8.23 9.37
C TRP A 33 -2.91 -9.21 8.34
N TRP A 34 -4.02 -8.87 7.69
CA TRP A 34 -4.69 -9.71 6.70
C TRP A 34 -4.10 -9.64 5.29
N GLY A 35 -3.17 -8.72 5.02
CA GLY A 35 -2.70 -8.45 3.66
C GLY A 35 -3.44 -7.30 2.98
N LEU A 36 -3.03 -6.98 1.74
CA LEU A 36 -3.72 -6.03 0.87
C LEU A 36 -5.03 -6.62 0.29
N ASN A 37 -6.03 -6.78 1.15
CA ASN A 37 -7.33 -7.33 0.81
C ASN A 37 -8.31 -6.28 0.25
N ASP A 38 -9.52 -6.70 -0.11
CA ASP A 38 -10.52 -5.82 -0.70
C ASP A 38 -11.08 -4.77 0.28
N HIS A 39 -11.03 -5.04 1.59
CA HIS A 39 -11.40 -4.07 2.62
C HIS A 39 -10.40 -2.90 2.66
N VAL A 40 -9.10 -3.18 2.62
CA VAL A 40 -8.06 -2.12 2.57
C VAL A 40 -8.18 -1.30 1.28
N LYS A 41 -8.43 -1.96 0.14
CA LYS A 41 -8.69 -1.27 -1.13
C LYS A 41 -9.96 -0.41 -1.06
N ASP A 42 -10.99 -0.87 -0.35
CA ASP A 42 -12.21 -0.09 -0.13
C ASP A 42 -11.97 1.19 0.67
N ILE A 43 -11.19 1.10 1.74
CA ILE A 43 -10.77 2.28 2.50
C ILE A 43 -10.02 3.27 1.59
N ALA A 44 -9.10 2.79 0.75
CA ALA A 44 -8.41 3.64 -0.22
C ALA A 44 -9.40 4.31 -1.22
N ARG A 45 -10.40 3.57 -1.72
CA ARG A 45 -11.45 4.14 -2.58
C ARG A 45 -12.27 5.22 -1.88
N ARG A 46 -12.57 5.05 -0.58
CA ARG A 46 -13.30 6.06 0.21
C ARG A 46 -12.53 7.36 0.31
N TYR A 47 -11.22 7.30 0.60
CA TYR A 47 -10.37 8.51 0.56
C TYR A 47 -10.30 9.15 -0.82
N ALA A 48 -10.25 8.34 -1.90
CA ALA A 48 -10.33 8.87 -3.25
C ALA A 48 -11.67 9.56 -3.55
N GLY A 49 -12.78 9.05 -2.99
CA GLY A 49 -14.10 9.69 -3.05
C GLY A 49 -14.15 11.06 -2.38
N GLU A 50 -13.36 11.25 -1.31
CA GLU A 50 -13.18 12.55 -0.64
C GLU A 50 -12.16 13.46 -1.36
N GLY A 51 -11.63 13.04 -2.51
CA GLY A 51 -10.76 13.87 -3.37
C GLY A 51 -9.27 13.72 -3.12
N TYR A 52 -8.83 12.74 -2.33
CA TYR A 52 -7.41 12.40 -2.14
C TYR A 52 -6.87 11.50 -3.25
N ILE A 53 -5.55 11.49 -3.42
CA ILE A 53 -4.85 10.35 -4.05
C ILE A 53 -4.53 9.35 -2.95
N ALA A 54 -5.16 8.17 -2.98
CA ALA A 54 -4.94 7.13 -1.98
C ALA A 54 -4.07 6.00 -2.54
N ILE A 55 -3.03 5.61 -1.81
CA ILE A 55 -2.22 4.44 -2.13
C ILE A 55 -2.19 3.47 -0.95
N ALA A 56 -2.39 2.18 -1.23
CA ALA A 56 -2.26 1.11 -0.25
C ALA A 56 -1.14 0.15 -0.68
N PRO A 57 0.07 0.24 -0.10
CA PRO A 57 1.16 -0.69 -0.39
C PRO A 57 0.90 -2.07 0.22
N ASP A 58 1.27 -3.11 -0.51
CA ASP A 58 1.29 -4.49 -0.02
C ASP A 58 2.58 -4.71 0.79
N LEU A 59 2.49 -4.58 2.11
CA LEU A 59 3.62 -4.78 3.03
C LEU A 59 4.06 -6.25 3.09
N TYR A 60 3.28 -7.17 2.53
CA TYR A 60 3.64 -8.56 2.35
C TYR A 60 4.20 -8.87 0.96
N SER A 61 4.60 -7.86 0.18
CA SER A 61 5.26 -8.07 -1.13
C SER A 61 6.47 -9.03 -1.03
N ARG A 62 7.28 -8.91 0.03
CA ARG A 62 8.42 -9.81 0.34
C ARG A 62 8.00 -11.23 0.70
N LEU A 63 6.76 -11.38 1.18
CA LEU A 63 6.18 -12.65 1.58
C LEU A 63 5.32 -13.28 0.48
N GLY A 64 5.39 -12.75 -0.75
CA GLY A 64 4.62 -13.24 -1.89
C GLY A 64 3.24 -12.62 -2.05
N ASN A 65 3.03 -11.43 -1.48
CA ASN A 65 1.78 -10.66 -1.58
C ASN A 65 0.57 -11.39 -0.98
N ARG A 66 0.76 -11.92 0.22
CA ARG A 66 -0.20 -12.81 0.86
C ARG A 66 -1.42 -12.03 1.33
N VAL A 67 -2.57 -12.66 1.20
CA VAL A 67 -3.83 -12.23 1.80
C VAL A 67 -4.43 -13.44 2.49
N THR A 68 -4.93 -13.27 3.71
CA THR A 68 -5.54 -14.36 4.46
C THR A 68 -6.72 -13.88 5.29
N THR A 69 -7.60 -14.81 5.64
CA THR A 69 -8.69 -14.64 6.61
C THR A 69 -8.51 -15.56 7.83
N ASP A 70 -7.44 -16.35 7.85
CA ASP A 70 -7.10 -17.23 8.98
C ASP A 70 -6.19 -16.50 9.96
N SER A 71 -6.60 -16.45 11.22
CA SER A 71 -5.88 -15.69 12.26
C SER A 71 -4.51 -16.30 12.59
N THR A 72 -4.36 -17.62 12.45
CA THR A 72 -3.08 -18.29 12.68
C THR A 72 -2.07 -17.93 11.59
N GLU A 73 -2.49 -17.92 10.33
CA GLU A 73 -1.68 -17.46 9.20
C GLU A 73 -1.37 -15.96 9.31
N ALA A 74 -2.35 -15.12 9.62
CA ALA A 74 -2.14 -13.68 9.80
C ALA A 74 -1.11 -13.37 10.90
N GLY A 75 -1.18 -14.10 12.01
CA GLY A 75 -0.17 -14.01 13.09
C GLY A 75 1.23 -14.38 12.60
N LYS A 76 1.37 -15.44 11.78
CA LYS A 76 2.65 -15.82 11.18
C LYS A 76 3.18 -14.75 10.23
N LEU A 77 2.33 -14.22 9.34
CA LEU A 77 2.71 -13.19 8.38
C LEU A 77 3.18 -11.91 9.09
N MET A 78 2.45 -11.47 10.13
CA MET A 78 2.89 -10.34 10.96
C MET A 78 4.21 -10.61 11.68
N GLY A 79 4.40 -11.81 12.21
CA GLY A 79 5.67 -12.20 12.85
C GLY A 79 6.85 -12.22 11.88
N MET A 80 6.60 -12.48 10.59
CA MET A 80 7.63 -12.46 9.53
C MET A 80 7.92 -11.05 9.00
N LEU A 81 6.97 -10.11 9.12
CA LEU A 81 7.15 -8.73 8.68
C LEU A 81 8.06 -7.98 9.64
N LYS A 82 9.31 -7.77 9.23
CA LYS A 82 10.26 -6.94 9.98
C LYS A 82 9.85 -5.47 9.87
N GLN A 83 9.84 -4.77 11.00
CA GLN A 83 9.50 -3.35 11.06
C GLN A 83 10.41 -2.49 10.16
N GLU A 84 11.70 -2.80 10.11
CA GLU A 84 12.66 -2.10 9.25
C GLU A 84 12.32 -2.22 7.77
N ASP A 85 11.92 -3.42 7.32
CA ASP A 85 11.52 -3.65 5.93
C ASP A 85 10.22 -2.91 5.61
N GLY A 86 9.23 -2.95 6.53
CA GLY A 86 8.00 -2.17 6.40
C GLY A 86 8.25 -0.67 6.30
N LEU A 87 9.17 -0.11 7.10
CA LEU A 87 9.55 1.31 7.02
C LEU A 87 10.24 1.66 5.70
N LYS A 88 11.10 0.79 5.17
CA LYS A 88 11.71 0.96 3.84
C LYS A 88 10.64 0.97 2.75
N ASP A 89 9.70 0.03 2.80
CA ASP A 89 8.63 -0.09 1.82
C ASP A 89 7.67 1.12 1.87
N LEU A 90 7.39 1.66 3.06
CA LEU A 90 6.62 2.91 3.22
C LEU A 90 7.38 4.14 2.69
N ARG A 91 8.70 4.22 2.90
CA ARG A 91 9.52 5.29 2.31
C ARG A 91 9.55 5.21 0.78
N ALA A 92 9.69 4.02 0.22
CA ALA A 92 9.62 3.80 -1.22
C ALA A 92 8.23 4.18 -1.78
N THR A 93 7.16 3.91 -1.02
CA THR A 93 5.80 4.33 -1.35
C THR A 93 5.67 5.86 -1.39
N LEU A 94 6.28 6.57 -0.43
CA LEU A 94 6.33 8.03 -0.43
C LEU A 94 7.10 8.58 -1.64
N THR A 95 8.28 8.02 -1.94
CA THR A 95 9.05 8.41 -3.14
C THR A 95 8.25 8.16 -4.42
N TYR A 96 7.54 7.04 -4.51
CA TYR A 96 6.67 6.76 -5.65
C TYR A 96 5.54 7.78 -5.76
N LEU A 97 4.85 8.11 -4.67
CA LEU A 97 3.80 9.12 -4.66
C LEU A 97 4.30 10.49 -5.16
N GLN A 98 5.50 10.92 -4.77
CA GLN A 98 6.10 12.18 -5.24
C GLN A 98 6.37 12.21 -6.76
N SER A 99 6.37 11.05 -7.41
CA SER A 99 6.51 10.95 -8.88
C SER A 99 5.16 10.94 -9.61
N VAL A 100 4.05 10.81 -8.88
CA VAL A 100 2.70 10.82 -9.45
C VAL A 100 2.34 12.28 -9.81
N PRO A 101 2.04 12.62 -11.08
CA PRO A 101 1.80 14.00 -11.49
C PRO A 101 0.68 14.73 -10.75
N GLU A 102 -0.28 13.98 -10.20
CA GLU A 102 -1.44 14.49 -9.47
C GLU A 102 -1.17 14.74 -7.96
N VAL A 103 0.03 14.43 -7.46
CA VAL A 103 0.46 14.60 -6.06
C VAL A 103 1.44 15.76 -5.96
#